data_AF-A0A3R8SP05-F1
#
_entry.id   AF-A0A3R8SP05-F1
#
_cell.length_a   1.000
_cell.length_b   1.000
_cell.length_c   1.000
_cell.angle_alpha   90.00
_cell.angle_beta   90.00
_cell.angle_gamma   90.00
#
_symmetry.space_group_name_H-M   'P 1'
#
loop_
_entity.id
_entity.type
_entity.pdbx_description
1 polymer ?
#
loop_
_entity_poly.entity_id
_entity_poly.type
_entity_poly.pdbx_seq_one_letter_code
_entity_poly.pdbx_strand_id
1 'polypeptide(L)'
;PALASLDVARGKRGSERVRWIHGDASQLPSLRVDLVTMTANVAQQIVEADAWRETLRGAYAALRTGGRLVFETRDPARRAWEEWNREASYAVTDVPGAGAVETWVEVTRVQGQLVTFRWTYVFASDGRVLTSDSALRFRERQEIEAELGAQGFVVEDVRDAPDRPGRELVFVARRP
;
A
#
# COMPACT_ATOMS: atom_id res chain seq x y z
N PRO A 1 1.76 6.94 8.29
CA PRO A 1 0.66 7.41 7.40
C PRO A 1 0.60 8.94 7.43
N ALA A 2 0.08 9.59 6.38
CA ALA A 2 -0.15 11.04 6.44
C ALA A 2 -1.33 11.35 7.38
N LEU A 3 -1.17 12.33 8.27
CA LEU A 3 -2.22 12.74 9.21
C LEU A 3 -3.51 13.17 8.49
N ALA A 4 -3.36 13.90 7.38
CA ALA A 4 -4.49 14.32 6.55
C ALA A 4 -5.36 13.15 6.05
N SER A 5 -4.74 12.01 5.71
CA SER A 5 -5.50 10.82 5.30
C SER A 5 -6.29 10.22 6.46
N LEU A 6 -5.76 10.27 7.69
CA LEU A 6 -6.49 9.83 8.89
C LEU A 6 -7.66 10.75 9.20
N ASP A 7 -7.50 12.06 9.02
CA ASP A 7 -8.57 13.03 9.28
C ASP A 7 -9.73 12.87 8.29
N VAL A 8 -9.44 12.62 7.01
CA VAL A 8 -10.46 12.25 6.02
C VAL A 8 -11.16 10.95 6.42
N ALA A 9 -10.40 9.94 6.86
CA ALA A 9 -10.96 8.63 7.21
C ALA A 9 -11.84 8.69 8.48
N ARG A 10 -11.51 9.54 9.45
CA ARG A 10 -12.32 9.83 10.64
C ARG A 10 -13.65 10.50 10.33
N GLY A 11 -13.79 11.14 9.17
CA GLY A 11 -15.06 11.72 8.73
C GLY A 11 -16.04 10.72 8.12
N LYS A 12 -15.62 9.47 7.86
CA LYS A 12 -16.46 8.48 7.16
C LYS A 12 -17.46 7.82 8.10
N ARG A 13 -18.62 7.43 7.56
CA ARG A 13 -19.64 6.64 8.29
C ARG A 13 -19.01 5.34 8.82
N GLY A 14 -19.23 5.03 10.10
CA GLY A 14 -18.69 3.83 10.75
C GLY A 14 -17.32 4.04 11.42
N SER A 15 -16.70 5.20 11.23
CA SER A 15 -15.38 5.52 11.79
C SER A 15 -15.37 5.62 13.31
N GLU A 16 -16.53 5.82 13.94
CA GLU A 16 -16.71 5.83 15.40
C GLU A 16 -16.35 4.49 16.06
N ARG A 17 -16.33 3.41 15.27
CA ARG A 17 -15.94 2.06 15.72
C ARG A 17 -14.45 1.78 15.55
N VAL A 18 -13.70 2.72 14.98
CA VAL A 18 -12.28 2.55 14.61
C VAL A 18 -11.40 3.29 15.60
N ARG A 19 -10.44 2.58 16.20
CA ARG A 19 -9.33 3.19 16.94
C ARG A 19 -8.23 3.61 15.96
N TRP A 20 -8.10 4.90 15.72
CA TRP A 20 -7.07 5.46 14.83
C TRP A 20 -5.74 5.63 15.55
N ILE A 21 -4.66 5.10 14.96
CA ILE A 21 -3.29 5.29 15.44
C ILE A 21 -2.52 6.03 14.35
N HIS A 22 -1.99 7.21 14.68
CA HIS A 22 -1.08 7.94 13.80
C HIS A 22 0.34 7.48 14.11
N GLY A 23 0.80 6.47 13.36
CA GLY A 23 2.09 5.84 13.58
C GLY A 23 2.34 4.72 12.58
N ASP A 24 3.53 4.14 12.64
CA ASP A 24 3.86 2.89 11.95
C ASP A 24 3.63 1.67 12.85
N ALA A 25 3.94 0.48 12.31
CA ALA A 25 3.71 -0.79 12.99
C ALA A 25 4.54 -0.98 14.27
N SER A 26 5.65 -0.25 14.45
CA SER A 26 6.47 -0.29 15.67
C SER A 26 5.77 0.37 16.86
N GLN A 27 4.79 1.23 16.58
CA GLN A 27 4.04 1.99 17.59
C GLN A 27 2.71 1.33 17.97
N LEU A 28 2.46 0.11 17.49
CA LEU A 28 1.25 -0.61 17.84
C LEU A 28 1.24 -0.93 19.36
N PRO A 29 0.12 -0.71 20.05
CA PRO A 29 -0.06 -1.18 21.42
C PRO A 29 -0.06 -2.71 21.44
N SER A 30 -0.05 -3.30 22.64
CA SER A 30 -0.32 -4.73 22.77
C SER A 30 -1.73 -5.05 22.25
N LEU A 31 -1.81 -5.90 21.23
CA LEU A 31 -3.05 -6.31 20.57
C LEU A 31 -3.15 -7.84 20.50
N ARG A 32 -4.38 -8.30 20.24
CA ARG A 32 -4.75 -9.70 20.01
C ARG A 32 -5.85 -9.74 18.96
N VAL A 33 -5.53 -9.39 17.72
CA VAL A 33 -6.52 -9.34 16.63
C VAL A 33 -6.55 -10.66 15.84
N ASP A 34 -7.69 -10.95 15.23
CA ASP A 34 -7.86 -12.10 14.33
C ASP A 34 -7.19 -11.89 12.97
N LEU A 35 -7.14 -10.64 12.50
CA LEU A 35 -6.74 -10.27 11.16
C LEU A 35 -5.97 -8.93 11.17
N VAL A 36 -4.85 -8.90 10.47
CA VAL A 36 -4.14 -7.68 10.07
C VAL A 36 -4.21 -7.59 8.56
N THR A 37 -4.56 -6.41 8.03
CA THR A 37 -4.64 -6.18 6.58
C THR A 37 -3.78 -5.01 6.13
N MET A 38 -3.13 -5.15 4.99
CA MET A 38 -2.47 -4.07 4.26
C MET A 38 -3.01 -4.01 2.84
N THR A 39 -3.85 -3.03 2.56
CA THR A 39 -4.59 -2.92 1.28
C THR A 39 -4.05 -1.80 0.38
N ALA A 40 -4.55 -1.74 -0.86
CA ALA A 40 -4.16 -0.81 -1.92
C ALA A 40 -2.65 -0.83 -2.20
N ASN A 41 -2.03 -2.01 -2.15
CA ASN A 41 -0.59 -2.20 -2.39
C ASN A 41 0.32 -1.43 -1.42
N VAL A 42 -0.14 -1.12 -0.20
CA VAL A 42 0.67 -0.37 0.79
C VAL A 42 1.98 -1.08 1.17
N ALA A 43 2.07 -2.40 1.01
CA ALA A 43 3.32 -3.14 1.20
C ALA A 43 4.47 -2.60 0.34
N GLN A 44 4.17 -2.08 -0.86
CA GLN A 44 5.15 -1.50 -1.77
C GLN A 44 5.64 -0.12 -1.32
N GLN A 45 4.86 0.63 -0.54
CA GLN A 45 5.25 1.93 0.05
C GLN A 45 6.28 1.77 1.17
N ILE A 46 6.41 0.57 1.74
CA ILE A 46 7.41 0.28 2.76
C ILE A 46 8.70 -0.12 2.05
N VAL A 47 9.41 0.90 1.57
CA VAL A 47 10.59 0.74 0.69
C VAL A 47 11.80 0.18 1.44
N GLU A 48 12.08 0.69 2.63
CA GLU A 48 13.28 0.29 3.38
C GLU A 48 13.14 -1.11 3.97
N ALA A 49 14.20 -1.92 3.86
CA ALA A 49 14.18 -3.31 4.30
C ALA A 49 13.94 -3.44 5.81
N ASP A 50 14.53 -2.55 6.62
CA ASP A 50 14.32 -2.55 8.07
C ASP A 50 12.89 -2.15 8.44
N ALA A 51 12.32 -1.13 7.79
CA ALA A 51 10.94 -0.72 8.00
C ALA A 51 9.95 -1.83 7.61
N TRP A 52 10.26 -2.59 6.56
CA TRP A 52 9.45 -3.73 6.15
C TRP A 52 9.50 -4.87 7.17
N ARG A 53 10.69 -5.25 7.63
CA ARG A 53 10.85 -6.26 8.70
C ARG A 53 10.16 -5.83 10.00
N GLU A 54 10.30 -4.56 10.38
CA GLU A 54 9.59 -3.96 11.52
C GLU A 54 8.07 -4.08 11.35
N THR A 55 7.56 -3.81 10.15
CA THR A 55 6.14 -3.94 9.84
C THR A 55 5.64 -5.36 9.99
N LEU A 56 6.35 -6.34 9.42
CA LEU A 56 5.99 -7.76 9.56
C LEU A 56 6.02 -8.20 11.02
N ARG A 57 7.01 -7.76 11.81
CA ARG A 57 7.10 -8.06 13.24
C ARG A 57 5.98 -7.44 14.04
N GLY A 58 5.65 -6.17 13.78
CA GLY A 58 4.51 -5.49 14.43
C GLY A 58 3.19 -6.21 14.13
N ALA A 59 2.97 -6.59 12.87
CA ALA A 59 1.80 -7.38 12.46
C ALA A 59 1.76 -8.73 13.17
N TYR A 60 2.87 -9.46 13.22
CA TYR A 60 2.97 -10.75 13.90
C TYR A 60 2.63 -10.61 15.40
N ALA A 61 3.22 -9.63 16.08
CA ALA A 61 3.01 -9.39 17.50
C ALA A 61 1.55 -9.03 17.84
N ALA A 62 0.87 -8.29 16.96
CA ALA A 62 -0.51 -7.86 17.13
C ALA A 62 -1.53 -9.00 16.93
N LEU A 63 -1.20 -10.01 16.13
CA LEU A 63 -2.08 -11.15 15.86
C LEU A 63 -2.17 -12.10 17.05
N ARG A 64 -3.31 -12.74 17.28
CA ARG A 64 -3.36 -13.93 18.16
C ARG A 64 -2.80 -15.16 17.44
N THR A 65 -2.50 -16.22 18.18
CA THR A 65 -2.28 -17.57 17.62
C THR A 65 -3.45 -17.97 16.74
N GLY A 66 -3.14 -18.43 15.52
CA GLY A 66 -4.11 -18.73 14.47
C GLY A 66 -4.65 -17.53 13.69
N GLY A 67 -4.27 -16.30 14.05
CA GLY A 67 -4.62 -15.08 13.32
C GLY A 67 -3.87 -14.96 11.99
N ARG A 68 -4.37 -14.10 11.09
CA ARG A 68 -3.82 -13.94 9.73
C ARG A 68 -3.36 -12.52 9.43
N LEU A 69 -2.23 -12.43 8.74
CA LEU A 69 -1.83 -11.25 7.97
C LEU A 69 -2.25 -11.48 6.53
N VAL A 70 -3.00 -10.52 5.97
CA VAL A 70 -3.42 -10.53 4.55
C VAL A 70 -3.00 -9.24 3.89
N PHE A 71 -2.28 -9.31 2.78
CA PHE A 71 -1.88 -8.11 2.06
C PHE A 71 -1.68 -8.38 0.58
N GLU A 72 -1.90 -7.34 -0.22
CA GLU A 72 -1.59 -7.36 -1.64
C GLU A 72 -0.33 -6.56 -2.00
N THR A 73 0.31 -6.99 -3.08
CA THR A 73 1.33 -6.24 -3.81
C THR A 73 1.15 -6.47 -5.30
N ARG A 74 1.55 -5.50 -6.13
CA ARG A 74 1.64 -5.71 -7.58
C ARG A 74 2.66 -6.79 -7.90
N ASP A 75 2.34 -7.60 -8.90
CA ASP A 75 3.25 -8.60 -9.46
C ASP A 75 4.38 -7.88 -10.23
N PRO A 76 5.66 -7.97 -9.79
CA PRO A 76 6.77 -7.34 -10.48
C PRO A 76 6.94 -7.80 -11.93
N ALA A 77 6.56 -9.04 -12.26
CA ALA A 77 6.65 -9.59 -13.61
C ALA A 77 5.74 -8.85 -14.61
N ARG A 78 4.70 -8.18 -14.11
CA ARG A 78 3.79 -7.36 -14.94
C ARG A 78 4.31 -5.98 -15.23
N ARG A 79 5.36 -5.53 -14.53
CA ARG A 79 6.02 -4.25 -14.76
C ARG A 79 5.02 -3.10 -14.89
N ALA A 80 4.01 -3.07 -14.02
CA ALA A 80 2.88 -2.14 -14.12
C ALA A 80 3.28 -0.66 -14.23
N TRP A 81 4.49 -0.31 -13.80
CA TRP A 81 5.05 1.03 -13.95
C TRP A 81 5.35 1.44 -15.39
N GLU A 82 5.38 0.53 -16.35
CA GLU A 82 5.53 0.89 -17.78
C GLU A 82 4.30 1.64 -18.31
N GLU A 83 3.14 1.44 -17.68
CA GLU A 83 1.91 2.20 -17.95
C GLU A 83 1.85 3.53 -17.18
N TRP A 84 2.82 3.82 -16.31
CA TRP A 84 2.84 5.06 -15.52
C TRP A 84 3.49 6.19 -16.32
N ASN A 85 2.75 6.66 -17.31
CA ASN A 85 3.06 7.80 -18.15
C ASN A 85 1.81 8.65 -18.36
N ARG A 86 1.98 9.90 -18.80
CA ARG A 86 0.84 10.82 -18.98
C ARG A 86 -0.21 10.30 -19.96
N GLU A 87 0.21 9.72 -21.08
CA GLU A 87 -0.72 9.23 -22.11
C GLU A 87 -1.66 8.13 -21.58
N ALA A 88 -1.12 7.17 -20.83
CA ALA A 88 -1.89 6.04 -20.31
C ALA A 88 -2.62 6.33 -18.99
N SER A 89 -2.17 7.33 -18.21
CA SER A 89 -2.69 7.58 -16.85
C SER A 89 -3.46 8.89 -16.69
N TYR A 90 -3.54 9.71 -17.73
CA TYR A 90 -4.31 10.95 -17.66
C TYR A 90 -5.78 10.68 -17.37
N ALA A 91 -6.29 11.35 -16.33
CA ALA A 91 -7.68 11.30 -15.94
C ALA A 91 -8.14 12.67 -15.43
N VAL A 92 -9.44 12.94 -15.53
CA VAL A 92 -10.08 14.09 -14.91
C VAL A 92 -11.09 13.58 -13.90
N THR A 93 -10.99 14.02 -12.66
CA THR A 93 -11.90 13.64 -11.58
C THR A 93 -12.56 14.89 -11.01
N ASP A 94 -13.89 14.90 -10.91
CA ASP A 94 -14.61 15.91 -10.14
C ASP A 94 -14.48 15.64 -8.65
N VAL A 95 -13.76 16.52 -7.95
CA VAL A 95 -13.52 16.42 -6.52
C VAL A 95 -14.46 17.36 -5.78
N PRO A 96 -15.34 16.86 -4.88
CA PRO A 96 -16.23 17.71 -4.09
C PRO A 96 -15.47 18.84 -3.38
N GLY A 97 -15.89 20.08 -3.63
CA GLY A 97 -15.27 21.29 -3.05
C GLY A 97 -14.05 21.84 -3.80
N ALA A 98 -13.42 21.07 -4.69
CA ALA A 98 -12.27 21.52 -5.49
C ALA A 98 -12.58 21.65 -7.00
N GLY A 99 -13.65 21.00 -7.47
CA GLY A 99 -14.04 20.96 -8.88
C GLY A 99 -13.25 19.91 -9.66
N ALA A 100 -13.16 20.08 -10.98
CA ALA A 100 -12.41 19.21 -11.85
C ALA A 100 -10.90 19.29 -11.56
N VAL A 101 -10.28 18.13 -11.34
CA VAL A 101 -8.84 17.98 -11.14
C VAL A 101 -8.31 16.99 -12.19
N GLU A 102 -7.38 17.47 -13.02
CA GLU A 102 -6.64 16.61 -13.93
C GLU A 102 -5.50 15.93 -13.18
N THR A 103 -5.28 14.64 -13.43
CA THR A 103 -4.24 13.86 -12.77
C THR A 103 -3.52 12.94 -13.75
N TRP A 104 -2.22 12.78 -13.58
CA TRP A 104 -1.44 11.73 -14.23
C TRP A 104 -0.21 11.36 -13.41
N VAL A 105 0.40 10.22 -13.73
CA VAL A 105 1.64 9.73 -13.11
C VAL A 105 2.72 9.50 -14.15
N GLU A 106 3.97 9.81 -13.78
CA GLU A 106 5.15 9.61 -14.63
C GLU A 106 6.27 8.93 -13.84
N VAL A 107 6.82 7.83 -14.37
CA VAL A 107 8.04 7.23 -13.82
C VAL A 107 9.21 8.20 -14.00
N THR A 108 9.90 8.49 -12.90
CA THR A 108 11.09 9.35 -12.90
C THR A 108 12.39 8.55 -12.93
N ARG A 109 12.39 7.34 -12.34
CA ARG A 109 13.55 6.43 -12.33
C ARG A 109 13.14 5.02 -11.92
N VAL A 110 13.76 4.02 -12.56
CA VAL A 110 13.72 2.60 -12.17
C VAL A 110 15.15 2.17 -11.80
N GLN A 111 15.34 1.63 -10.61
CA GLN A 111 16.62 1.09 -10.15
C GLN A 111 16.39 -0.26 -9.46
N GLY A 112 16.67 -1.35 -10.17
CA GLY A 112 16.33 -2.69 -9.70
C GLY A 112 14.83 -2.78 -9.42
N GLN A 113 14.47 -3.20 -8.21
CA GLN A 113 13.07 -3.30 -7.75
C GLN A 113 12.48 -1.96 -7.27
N LEU A 114 13.26 -0.87 -7.23
CA LEU A 114 12.78 0.43 -6.77
C LEU A 114 12.30 1.26 -7.96
N VAL A 115 11.03 1.62 -7.96
CA VAL A 115 10.41 2.50 -8.95
C VAL A 115 10.03 3.81 -8.29
N THR A 116 10.58 4.91 -8.78
CA THR A 116 10.22 6.26 -8.37
C THR A 116 9.37 6.92 -9.45
N PHE A 117 8.38 7.68 -9.03
CA PHE A 117 7.42 8.34 -9.92
C PHE A 117 6.90 9.62 -9.29
N ARG A 118 6.33 10.46 -10.14
CA ARG A 118 5.67 11.71 -9.76
C ARG A 118 4.23 11.68 -10.23
N TRP A 119 3.32 11.98 -9.31
CA TRP A 119 1.96 12.39 -9.66
C TRP A 119 1.93 13.90 -9.91
N THR A 120 1.15 14.31 -10.91
CA THR A 120 0.83 15.72 -11.15
C THR A 120 -0.68 15.91 -11.06
N TYR A 121 -1.09 17.02 -10.44
CA TYR A 121 -2.47 17.43 -10.24
C TYR A 121 -2.65 18.85 -10.78
N VAL A 122 -3.62 19.07 -11.67
CA VAL A 122 -3.97 20.40 -12.18
C VAL A 122 -5.39 20.72 -11.75
N PHE A 123 -5.54 21.78 -10.96
CA PHE A 123 -6.85 22.23 -10.47
C PHE A 123 -7.46 23.18 -11.50
N ALA A 124 -8.56 22.77 -12.14
CA ALA A 124 -9.22 23.59 -13.16
C ALA A 124 -9.83 24.89 -12.59
N SER A 125 -10.06 24.92 -11.27
CA SER A 125 -10.66 26.07 -10.58
C SER A 125 -9.75 27.30 -10.50
N ASP A 126 -8.44 27.11 -10.40
CA ASP A 126 -7.45 28.21 -10.25
C ASP A 126 -6.18 28.03 -11.11
N GLY A 127 -6.09 26.95 -11.88
CA GLY A 127 -4.93 26.61 -12.71
C GLY A 127 -3.72 26.14 -11.92
N ARG A 128 -3.83 25.93 -10.59
CA ARG A 128 -2.71 25.52 -9.76
C ARG A 128 -2.27 24.10 -10.11
N VAL A 129 -0.95 23.91 -10.16
CA VAL A 129 -0.32 22.62 -10.38
C VAL A 129 0.37 22.16 -9.11
N LEU A 130 0.03 20.97 -8.63
CA LEU A 130 0.70 20.31 -7.51
C LEU A 130 1.37 19.02 -7.99
N THR A 131 2.50 18.67 -7.38
CA THR A 131 3.20 17.41 -7.66
C THR A 131 3.44 16.62 -6.40
N SER A 132 3.43 15.29 -6.50
CA SER A 132 3.75 14.37 -5.41
C SER A 132 4.73 13.30 -5.90
N ASP A 133 5.95 13.34 -5.39
CA ASP A 133 6.98 12.35 -5.65
C ASP A 133 6.89 11.19 -4.65
N SER A 134 7.01 9.95 -5.14
CA SER A 134 6.96 8.74 -4.31
C SER A 134 7.85 7.64 -4.90
N ALA A 135 8.19 6.67 -4.06
CA ALA A 135 8.88 5.45 -4.47
C ALA A 135 8.08 4.23 -4.02
N LEU A 136 8.14 3.17 -4.82
CA LEU A 136 7.54 1.87 -4.50
C LEU A 136 8.59 0.78 -4.74
N ARG A 137 8.65 -0.19 -3.83
CA ARG A 137 9.48 -1.39 -4.00
C ARG A 137 8.64 -2.56 -4.50
N PHE A 138 9.03 -3.11 -5.64
CA PHE A 138 8.44 -4.29 -6.28
C PHE A 138 9.23 -5.54 -5.87
N ARG A 139 8.99 -6.00 -4.63
CA ARG A 139 9.60 -7.23 -4.11
C ARG A 139 9.07 -8.44 -4.87
N GLU A 140 9.96 -9.40 -5.14
CA GLU A 140 9.58 -10.65 -5.78
C GLU A 140 8.78 -11.55 -4.82
N ARG A 141 7.96 -12.45 -5.38
CA ARG A 141 7.16 -13.37 -4.57
C ARG A 141 8.00 -14.15 -3.56
N GLN A 142 9.12 -14.71 -4.01
CA GLN A 142 9.99 -15.55 -3.18
C GLN A 142 10.66 -14.76 -2.06
N GLU A 143 10.97 -13.48 -2.31
CA GLU A 143 11.52 -12.56 -1.31
C GLU A 143 10.50 -12.36 -0.18
N ILE A 144 9.24 -12.09 -0.53
CA ILE A 144 8.15 -11.90 0.42
C ILE A 144 7.90 -13.19 1.24
N GLU A 145 7.84 -14.35 0.59
CA GLU A 145 7.66 -15.64 1.26
C GLU A 145 8.78 -15.92 2.27
N ALA A 146 10.04 -15.63 1.89
CA ALA A 146 11.19 -15.81 2.76
C ALA A 146 11.16 -14.86 3.97
N GLU A 147 10.83 -13.58 3.78
CA GLU A 147 10.74 -12.61 4.88
C GLU A 147 9.58 -12.90 5.83
N LEU A 148 8.44 -13.36 5.32
CA LEU A 148 7.33 -13.85 6.15
C LEU A 148 7.76 -15.06 6.99
N GLY A 149 8.43 -16.04 6.38
CA GLY A 149 8.95 -17.20 7.07
C GLY A 149 9.98 -16.85 8.15
N ALA A 150 10.90 -15.93 7.85
CA ALA A 150 11.89 -15.42 8.80
C ALA A 150 11.25 -14.74 10.02
N GLN A 151 10.06 -14.13 9.85
CA GLN A 151 9.30 -13.52 10.94
C GLN A 151 8.40 -14.51 11.70
N GLY A 152 8.37 -15.78 11.27
CA GLY A 152 7.63 -16.86 11.92
C GLY A 152 6.20 -17.05 11.40
N PHE A 153 5.82 -16.41 10.29
CA PHE A 153 4.55 -16.69 9.62
C PHE A 153 4.61 -17.99 8.83
N VAL A 154 3.45 -18.63 8.67
CA VAL A 154 3.23 -19.72 7.71
C VAL A 154 2.41 -19.16 6.55
N VAL A 155 2.96 -19.14 5.35
CA VAL A 155 2.21 -18.76 4.14
C VAL A 155 1.22 -19.87 3.82
N GLU A 156 -0.08 -19.59 3.94
CA GLU A 156 -1.15 -20.55 3.65
C GLU A 156 -1.55 -20.50 2.17
N ASP A 157 -1.48 -19.31 1.57
CA ASP A 157 -1.93 -19.10 0.20
C ASP A 157 -1.31 -17.83 -0.41
N VAL A 158 -1.19 -17.81 -1.75
CA VAL A 158 -0.86 -16.63 -2.55
C VAL A 158 -1.84 -16.60 -3.71
N ARG A 159 -2.78 -15.67 -3.67
CA ARG A 159 -3.92 -15.59 -4.59
C ARG A 159 -3.77 -14.45 -5.56
N ASP A 160 -4.60 -14.49 -6.59
CA ASP A 160 -4.86 -13.34 -7.44
C ASP A 160 -5.85 -12.38 -6.77
N ALA A 161 -5.79 -11.10 -7.13
CA ALA A 161 -6.80 -10.11 -6.74
C ALA A 161 -8.00 -10.20 -7.70
N PRO A 162 -9.20 -10.61 -7.25
CA PRO A 162 -10.32 -10.90 -8.15
C PRO A 162 -10.77 -9.71 -9.02
N ASP A 163 -10.58 -8.49 -8.53
CA ASP A 163 -10.91 -7.25 -9.23
C ASP A 163 -9.80 -6.74 -10.16
N ARG A 164 -8.59 -7.31 -10.07
CA ARG A 164 -7.41 -6.95 -10.86
C ARG A 164 -6.66 -8.21 -11.31
N PRO A 165 -7.31 -9.09 -12.08
CA PRO A 165 -6.79 -10.43 -12.34
C PRO A 165 -5.43 -10.39 -13.05
N GLY A 166 -4.51 -11.19 -12.52
CA GLY A 166 -3.14 -11.35 -12.98
C GLY A 166 -2.26 -10.13 -12.79
N ARG A 167 -2.67 -9.11 -12.02
CA ARG A 167 -1.87 -7.90 -11.77
C ARG A 167 -1.23 -7.87 -10.38
N GLU A 168 -1.75 -8.63 -9.43
CA GLU A 168 -1.35 -8.55 -8.03
C GLU A 168 -1.28 -9.93 -7.38
N LEU A 169 -0.48 -10.00 -6.33
CA LEU A 169 -0.31 -11.16 -5.47
C LEU A 169 -0.89 -10.83 -4.09
N VAL A 170 -1.89 -11.60 -3.67
CA VAL A 170 -2.53 -11.49 -2.35
C VAL A 170 -2.00 -12.59 -1.45
N PHE A 171 -1.15 -12.22 -0.49
CA PHE A 171 -0.58 -13.13 0.48
C PHE A 171 -1.55 -13.37 1.64
N VAL A 172 -1.74 -14.63 2.01
CA VAL A 172 -2.44 -15.04 3.23
C VAL A 172 -1.45 -15.79 4.12
N ALA A 173 -1.03 -15.17 5.21
CA ALA A 173 -0.01 -15.69 6.11
C ALA A 173 -0.56 -15.83 7.53
N ARG A 174 -0.46 -17.01 8.12
CA ARG A 174 -0.94 -17.31 9.46
C ARG A 174 0.16 -17.16 10.50
N ARG A 175 -0.17 -16.59 11.66
CA ARG A 175 0.63 -16.72 12.88
C ARG A 175 0.33 -18.09 13.52
N PRO A 176 1.29 -19.02 13.57
CA PRO A 176 1.07 -20.34 14.15
C PRO A 176 0.82 -20.33 15.65
#